data_AF-A0A925U7Y5-F1
#
_entry.id   AF-A0A925U7Y5-F1
#
_cell.length_a   1.000
_cell.length_b   1.000
_cell.length_c   1.000
_cell.angle_alpha   90.00
_cell.angle_beta   90.00
_cell.angle_gamma   90.00
#
_symmetry.space_group_name_H-M   'P 1'
#
loop_
_entity.id
_entity.type
_entity.pdbx_description
1 polymer ?
#
loop_
_entity_poly.entity_id
_entity_poly.type
_entity_poly.pdbx_seq_one_letter_code
_entity_poly.pdbx_strand_id
1 'polypeptide(L)'
;MTFISVKYIQTNDFTATLLYLRLYWGFLAFYFFFRIWKLKNAEFIFMFCAYLTLTEFIAIRIYPNLTNILPNYDGTFEDNFIASGFFGGVHSFGGNRTVTGVLMLSIYVYFDTNREIFSKRNRYIAGLASLLAFSTTAWLIFIVYLLSKHVRSLIFPIVLALMAGVIIYVSTFWSRLTWEYISAVYEFKADEIAKNMSHLYADRLSLFFGTSYVESESNEVKGYGMLVGDFSYLDFYLRNGVVGVIIFIMISLANINRYNLPILVVLIIGTFHYHVIFSFPGQIIFAYFLTIRTEDN
;
A
#
# COMPACT_ATOMS: atom_id res chain seq x y z
N MET A 1 -22.89 -9.59 -9.01
CA MET A 1 -24.13 -10.16 -8.46
C MET A 1 -23.84 -11.19 -7.38
N THR A 2 -23.23 -12.35 -7.69
CA THR A 2 -22.98 -13.43 -6.71
C THR A 2 -22.24 -13.00 -5.45
N PHE A 3 -21.17 -12.21 -5.56
CA PHE A 3 -20.44 -11.69 -4.38
C PHE A 3 -21.32 -10.84 -3.45
N ILE A 4 -22.09 -9.91 -4.02
CA ILE A 4 -22.97 -9.01 -3.27
C ILE A 4 -24.07 -9.83 -2.58
N SER A 5 -24.67 -10.79 -3.28
CA SER A 5 -25.69 -11.66 -2.70
C SER A 5 -25.16 -12.50 -1.53
N VAL A 6 -23.98 -13.11 -1.69
CA VAL A 6 -23.35 -13.89 -0.61
C VAL A 6 -23.02 -13.00 0.58
N LYS A 7 -22.43 -11.82 0.35
CA LYS A 7 -22.08 -10.88 1.43
C LYS A 7 -23.31 -10.34 2.14
N TYR A 8 -24.36 -10.01 1.42
CA TYR A 8 -25.62 -9.57 2.00
C TYR A 8 -26.28 -10.66 2.86
N ILE A 9 -26.26 -11.93 2.40
CA ILE A 9 -26.74 -13.07 3.21
C ILE A 9 -25.92 -13.21 4.50
N GLN A 10 -24.60 -12.99 4.43
CA GLN A 10 -23.71 -13.11 5.59
C GLN A 10 -23.81 -11.93 6.57
N THR A 11 -24.00 -10.69 6.09
CA THR A 11 -24.07 -9.51 6.96
C THR A 11 -25.48 -9.19 7.40
N ASN A 12 -26.49 -9.60 6.63
CA ASN A 12 -27.87 -9.09 6.71
C ASN A 12 -27.96 -7.54 6.69
N ASP A 13 -26.94 -6.88 6.14
CA ASP A 13 -26.79 -5.43 6.08
C ASP A 13 -26.25 -5.04 4.69
N PHE A 14 -27.07 -4.28 3.96
CA PHE A 14 -26.75 -3.80 2.63
C PHE A 14 -25.64 -2.74 2.64
N THR A 15 -25.64 -1.84 3.62
CA THR A 15 -24.61 -0.82 3.81
C THR A 15 -23.25 -1.48 4.05
N ALA A 16 -23.22 -2.49 4.91
CA ALA A 16 -22.02 -3.29 5.17
C ALA A 16 -21.46 -3.93 3.89
N THR A 17 -22.36 -4.52 3.09
CA THR A 17 -22.00 -5.15 1.82
C THR A 17 -21.40 -4.15 0.85
N LEU A 18 -21.98 -2.95 0.74
CA LEU A 18 -21.44 -1.87 -0.09
C LEU A 18 -20.08 -1.38 0.40
N LEU A 19 -19.89 -1.26 1.72
CA LEU A 19 -18.60 -0.88 2.30
C LEU A 19 -17.52 -1.92 2.01
N TYR A 20 -17.81 -3.21 2.12
CA TYR A 20 -16.86 -4.27 1.75
C TYR A 20 -16.53 -4.30 0.26
N LEU A 21 -17.54 -4.08 -0.59
CA LEU A 21 -17.31 -3.94 -2.02
C LEU A 21 -16.41 -2.74 -2.31
N ARG A 22 -16.68 -1.58 -1.70
CA ARG A 22 -15.86 -0.37 -1.83
C ARG A 22 -14.42 -0.62 -1.36
N LEU A 23 -14.23 -1.32 -0.24
CA LEU A 23 -12.94 -1.45 0.43
C LEU A 23 -11.96 -2.37 -0.31
N TYR A 24 -12.43 -3.49 -0.88
CA TYR A 24 -11.53 -4.46 -1.54
C TYR A 24 -11.71 -4.55 -3.05
N TRP A 25 -12.88 -4.15 -3.56
CA TRP A 25 -13.25 -4.30 -4.96
C TRP A 25 -13.54 -2.98 -5.67
N GLY A 26 -13.39 -1.83 -4.99
CA GLY A 26 -13.64 -0.53 -5.61
C GLY A 26 -12.70 -0.22 -6.79
N PHE A 27 -11.54 -0.87 -6.86
CA PHE A 27 -10.65 -0.82 -8.03
C PHE A 27 -11.35 -1.28 -9.32
N LEU A 28 -12.36 -2.17 -9.25
CA LEU A 28 -13.12 -2.61 -10.43
C LEU A 28 -13.91 -1.47 -11.07
N ALA A 29 -14.50 -0.58 -10.26
CA ALA A 29 -15.22 0.58 -10.77
C ALA A 29 -14.26 1.51 -11.54
N PHE A 30 -13.11 1.83 -10.93
CA PHE A 30 -12.06 2.62 -11.58
C PHE A 30 -11.50 1.94 -12.82
N TYR A 31 -11.37 0.62 -12.79
CA TYR A 31 -10.85 -0.16 -13.89
C TYR A 31 -11.76 -0.06 -15.13
N PHE A 32 -13.06 -0.26 -14.96
CA PHE A 32 -14.02 -0.08 -16.05
C PHE A 32 -14.07 1.39 -16.50
N PHE A 33 -14.01 2.33 -15.56
CA PHE A 33 -13.91 3.76 -15.88
C PHE A 33 -12.70 4.04 -16.80
N PHE A 34 -11.49 3.64 -16.43
CA PHE A 34 -10.30 3.88 -17.24
C PHE A 34 -10.34 3.15 -18.60
N ARG A 35 -10.91 1.94 -18.66
CA ARG A 35 -11.11 1.24 -19.94
C ARG A 35 -12.08 1.97 -20.88
N ILE A 36 -13.20 2.49 -20.35
CA ILE A 36 -14.22 3.18 -21.15
C ILE A 36 -13.71 4.54 -21.62
N TRP A 37 -13.12 5.31 -20.70
CA TRP A 37 -12.71 6.69 -20.95
C TRP A 37 -11.33 6.80 -21.59
N LYS A 38 -10.57 5.70 -21.72
CA LYS A 38 -9.23 5.64 -22.30
C LYS A 38 -8.33 6.78 -21.81
N LEU A 39 -8.18 6.89 -20.50
CA LEU A 39 -7.44 7.99 -19.89
C LEU A 39 -5.95 7.88 -20.23
N LYS A 40 -5.50 8.61 -21.25
CA LYS A 40 -4.15 8.48 -21.82
C LYS A 40 -3.06 9.22 -21.04
N ASN A 41 -3.43 10.16 -20.16
CA ASN A 41 -2.46 11.00 -19.48
C ASN A 41 -2.78 11.15 -17.98
N ALA A 42 -2.34 10.17 -17.18
CA ALA A 42 -2.34 10.27 -15.72
C ALA A 42 -1.09 10.96 -15.15
N GLU A 43 -0.13 11.36 -16.00
CA GLU A 43 1.13 11.96 -15.56
C GLU A 43 0.89 13.21 -14.72
N PHE A 44 -0.03 14.07 -15.15
CA PHE A 44 -0.38 15.28 -14.39
C PHE A 44 -0.84 14.95 -12.97
N ILE A 45 -1.71 13.94 -12.82
CA ILE A 45 -2.23 13.51 -11.52
C ILE A 45 -1.10 12.94 -10.65
N PHE A 46 -0.26 12.08 -11.23
CA PHE A 46 0.88 11.50 -10.52
C PHE A 46 1.89 12.55 -10.06
N MET A 47 2.18 13.53 -10.92
CA MET A 47 3.07 14.63 -10.57
C MET A 47 2.44 15.53 -9.51
N PHE A 48 1.13 15.80 -9.58
CA PHE A 48 0.43 16.52 -8.53
C PHE A 48 0.56 15.80 -7.17
N CYS A 49 0.34 14.49 -7.11
CA CYS A 49 0.52 13.70 -5.89
C CYS A 49 1.97 13.73 -5.37
N ALA A 50 2.96 13.69 -6.28
CA ALA A 50 4.36 13.79 -5.90
C ALA A 50 4.68 15.17 -5.31
N TYR A 51 4.22 16.25 -5.94
CA TYR A 51 4.40 17.61 -5.41
C TYR A 51 3.67 17.80 -4.09
N LEU A 52 2.46 17.28 -3.94
CA LEU A 52 1.72 17.32 -2.67
C LEU A 52 2.53 16.65 -1.55
N THR A 53 3.07 15.46 -1.79
CA THR A 53 3.94 14.73 -0.85
C THR A 53 5.17 15.57 -0.45
N LEU A 54 5.82 16.22 -1.41
CA LEU A 54 7.00 17.06 -1.15
C LEU A 54 6.65 18.35 -0.40
N THR A 55 5.55 19.00 -0.77
CA THR A 55 5.08 20.23 -0.11
C THR A 55 4.67 19.95 1.32
N GLU A 56 3.93 18.87 1.56
CA GLU A 56 3.61 18.41 2.91
C GLU A 56 4.87 18.09 3.70
N PHE A 57 5.85 17.43 3.07
CA PHE A 57 7.13 17.17 3.71
C PHE A 57 7.75 18.46 4.21
N ILE A 58 7.91 19.46 3.36
CA ILE A 58 8.47 20.77 3.73
C ILE A 58 7.61 21.44 4.80
N ALA A 59 6.29 21.46 4.63
CA ALA A 59 5.36 22.14 5.52
C ALA A 59 5.43 21.62 6.96
N ILE A 60 5.44 20.30 7.15
CA ILE A 60 5.53 19.72 8.51
C ILE A 60 6.92 19.90 9.15
N ARG A 61 7.98 20.17 8.38
CA ARG A 61 9.29 20.52 8.96
C ARG A 61 9.36 21.98 9.38
N ILE A 62 8.73 22.89 8.62
CA ILE A 62 8.66 24.31 8.99
C ILE A 62 7.68 24.50 10.14
N TYR A 63 6.56 23.77 10.14
CA TYR A 63 5.49 23.86 11.11
C TYR A 63 5.12 22.46 11.66
N PRO A 64 5.90 21.91 12.60
CA PRO A 64 5.65 20.59 13.17
C PRO A 64 4.25 20.41 13.76
N ASN A 65 3.69 21.47 14.34
CA ASN A 65 2.32 21.47 14.90
C ASN A 65 1.22 21.19 13.86
N LEU A 66 1.52 21.20 12.56
CA LEU A 66 0.58 20.77 11.53
C LEU A 66 0.18 19.30 11.68
N THR A 67 1.04 18.44 12.23
CA THR A 67 0.68 17.02 12.44
C THR A 67 -0.48 16.88 13.43
N ASN A 68 -0.57 17.76 14.43
CA ASN A 68 -1.64 17.75 15.43
C ASN A 68 -3.04 18.10 14.87
N ILE A 69 -3.10 18.74 13.70
CA ILE A 69 -4.38 19.13 13.05
C ILE A 69 -4.71 18.26 11.84
N LEU A 70 -3.75 17.48 11.34
CA LEU A 70 -3.94 16.63 10.19
C LEU A 70 -4.48 15.26 10.65
N PRO A 71 -5.65 14.81 10.14
CA PRO A 71 -6.30 13.60 10.64
C PRO A 71 -5.51 12.31 10.38
N ASN A 72 -4.55 12.35 9.45
CA ASN A 72 -3.73 11.20 9.10
C ASN A 72 -2.57 10.98 10.10
N TYR A 73 -2.33 11.92 11.00
CA TYR A 73 -1.21 11.91 11.95
C TYR A 73 -1.74 11.64 13.36
N ASP A 74 -1.69 10.39 13.80
CA ASP A 74 -2.22 9.97 15.10
C ASP A 74 -1.21 10.10 16.27
N GLY A 75 -0.02 10.65 16.00
CA GLY A 75 1.04 10.94 16.98
C GLY A 75 1.80 9.73 17.53
N THR A 76 1.22 8.53 17.48
CA THR A 76 1.73 7.33 18.18
C THR A 76 3.13 6.88 17.73
N PHE A 77 3.47 7.09 16.46
CA PHE A 77 4.77 6.72 15.90
C PHE A 77 5.77 7.89 15.85
N GLU A 78 5.28 9.13 15.82
CA GLU A 78 6.10 10.33 15.62
C GLU A 78 6.90 10.69 16.87
N ASP A 79 6.33 10.51 18.06
CA ASP A 79 6.98 10.90 19.32
C ASP A 79 8.34 10.22 19.54
N ASN A 80 8.46 8.93 19.17
CA ASN A 80 9.70 8.17 19.29
C ASN A 80 10.78 8.60 18.28
N PHE A 81 10.36 9.01 17.08
CA PHE A 81 11.26 9.49 16.04
C PHE A 81 11.74 10.92 16.35
N ILE A 82 10.80 11.78 16.77
CA ILE A 82 11.07 13.16 17.19
C ILE A 82 12.04 13.17 18.38
N ALA A 83 11.85 12.28 19.37
CA ALA A 83 12.78 12.12 20.49
C ALA A 83 14.21 11.72 20.08
N SER A 84 14.37 11.09 18.91
CA SER A 84 15.66 10.71 18.32
C SER A 84 16.26 11.78 17.40
N GLY A 85 15.64 12.96 17.30
CA GLY A 85 16.05 14.06 16.41
C GLY A 85 15.69 13.84 14.94
N PHE A 86 14.89 12.81 14.62
CA PHE A 86 14.42 12.53 13.27
C PHE A 86 12.94 12.89 13.13
N PHE A 87 12.58 13.70 12.14
CA PHE A 87 11.17 13.93 11.82
C PHE A 87 10.58 12.75 11.04
N GLY A 88 9.40 12.29 11.47
CA GLY A 88 8.67 11.17 10.85
C GLY A 88 8.38 11.37 9.35
N GLY A 89 8.13 10.26 8.65
CA GLY A 89 7.75 10.28 7.23
C GLY A 89 6.43 11.00 6.96
N VAL A 90 6.22 11.45 5.71
CA VAL A 90 4.93 12.04 5.33
C VAL A 90 3.86 10.98 5.06
N HIS A 91 2.65 11.22 5.57
CA HIS A 91 1.51 10.33 5.40
C HIS A 91 0.77 10.63 4.09
N SER A 92 0.66 11.90 3.72
CA SER A 92 0.10 12.41 2.47
C SER A 92 -1.21 11.79 2.00
N PHE A 93 -1.45 11.83 0.69
CA PHE A 93 -2.70 11.38 0.07
C PHE A 93 -3.03 9.91 0.35
N GLY A 94 -2.04 9.09 0.70
CA GLY A 94 -2.22 7.70 1.11
C GLY A 94 -2.72 7.51 2.55
N GLY A 95 -2.76 8.58 3.37
CA GLY A 95 -3.18 8.53 4.77
C GLY A 95 -2.23 7.78 5.70
N ASN A 96 -1.21 7.14 5.15
CA ASN A 96 -0.20 6.37 5.86
C ASN A 96 1.12 6.44 5.08
N ARG A 97 2.23 6.61 5.79
CA ARG A 97 3.57 6.70 5.20
C ARG A 97 3.93 5.56 4.24
N THR A 98 3.53 4.33 4.54
CA THR A 98 3.84 3.16 3.72
C THR A 98 2.95 3.10 2.50
N VAL A 99 1.66 3.42 2.66
CA VAL A 99 0.75 3.53 1.53
C VAL A 99 1.26 4.59 0.55
N THR A 100 1.52 5.82 1.01
CA THR A 100 2.06 6.90 0.16
C THR A 100 3.40 6.51 -0.45
N GLY A 101 4.33 5.97 0.35
CA GLY A 101 5.66 5.57 -0.11
C GLY A 101 5.61 4.54 -1.24
N VAL A 102 4.80 3.48 -1.10
CA VAL A 102 4.66 2.43 -2.12
C VAL A 102 3.91 2.94 -3.35
N LEU A 103 2.88 3.77 -3.19
CA LEU A 103 2.17 4.36 -4.33
C LEU A 103 3.10 5.28 -5.15
N MET A 104 3.86 6.15 -4.49
CA MET A 104 4.87 6.97 -5.15
C MET A 104 5.99 6.12 -5.80
N LEU A 105 6.39 5.01 -5.16
CA LEU A 105 7.35 4.08 -5.75
C LEU A 105 6.79 3.43 -7.02
N SER A 106 5.52 3.03 -7.02
CA SER A 106 4.88 2.43 -8.20
C SER A 106 4.85 3.42 -9.38
N ILE A 107 4.61 4.70 -9.10
CA ILE A 107 4.67 5.79 -10.10
C ILE A 107 6.11 6.03 -10.57
N TYR A 108 7.10 6.02 -9.66
CA TYR A 108 8.51 6.08 -10.04
C TYR A 108 8.87 4.95 -11.01
N VAL A 109 8.49 3.71 -10.67
CA VAL A 109 8.75 2.54 -11.51
C VAL A 109 8.07 2.69 -12.86
N TYR A 110 6.84 3.20 -12.92
CA TYR A 110 6.14 3.48 -14.17
C TYR A 110 6.90 4.48 -15.04
N PHE A 111 7.32 5.61 -14.48
CA PHE A 111 8.09 6.60 -15.23
C PHE A 111 9.46 6.06 -15.66
N ASP A 112 10.09 5.23 -14.84
CA ASP A 112 11.42 4.66 -15.12
C ASP A 112 11.42 3.50 -16.11
N THR A 113 10.33 2.75 -16.22
CA THR A 113 10.14 1.74 -17.28
C THR A 113 9.80 2.38 -18.63
N ASN A 114 9.17 3.56 -18.63
CA ASN A 114 8.76 4.31 -19.85
C ASN A 114 9.61 5.57 -20.04
N ARG A 115 10.94 5.42 -19.95
CA ARG A 115 11.92 6.52 -19.91
C ARG A 115 12.00 7.36 -21.19
N GLU A 116 11.49 6.82 -22.29
CA GLU A 116 11.36 7.48 -23.61
C GLU A 116 10.20 8.46 -23.65
N ILE A 117 9.17 8.25 -22.83
CA ILE A 117 8.00 9.11 -22.72
C ILE A 117 8.23 10.15 -21.61
N PHE A 118 8.73 9.71 -20.45
CA PHE A 118 8.81 10.56 -19.27
C PHE A 118 10.18 11.18 -19.02
N SER A 119 10.17 12.47 -18.68
CA SER A 119 11.39 13.21 -18.38
C SER A 119 12.16 12.64 -17.17
N LYS A 120 13.48 12.80 -17.16
CA LYS A 120 14.33 12.46 -15.99
C LYS A 120 13.85 13.19 -14.72
N ARG A 121 13.41 14.44 -14.86
CA ARG A 121 12.90 15.25 -13.76
C ARG A 121 11.71 14.60 -13.07
N ASN A 122 10.71 14.14 -13.85
CA ASN A 122 9.48 13.56 -13.30
C ASN A 122 9.76 12.26 -12.56
N ARG A 123 10.66 11.42 -13.10
CA ARG A 123 11.18 10.24 -12.40
C ARG A 123 11.79 10.61 -11.05
N TYR A 124 12.75 11.52 -11.01
CA TYR A 124 13.43 11.85 -9.76
C TYR A 124 12.51 12.49 -8.73
N ILE A 125 11.53 13.29 -9.16
CA ILE A 125 10.53 13.86 -8.25
C ILE A 125 9.66 12.76 -7.61
N ALA A 126 9.14 11.82 -8.40
CA ALA A 126 8.36 10.69 -7.87
C ALA A 126 9.21 9.80 -6.94
N GLY A 127 10.45 9.51 -7.32
CA GLY A 127 11.38 8.74 -6.49
C GLY A 127 11.72 9.45 -5.18
N LEU A 128 11.95 10.76 -5.22
CA LEU A 128 12.19 11.56 -4.01
C LEU A 128 10.95 11.57 -3.11
N ALA A 129 9.75 11.78 -3.67
CA ALA A 129 8.50 11.71 -2.91
C ALA A 129 8.31 10.36 -2.20
N SER A 130 8.62 9.25 -2.88
CA SER A 130 8.61 7.91 -2.27
C SER A 130 9.60 7.78 -1.11
N LEU A 131 10.83 8.26 -1.28
CA LEU A 131 11.86 8.19 -0.25
C LEU A 131 11.51 9.03 0.98
N LEU A 132 10.99 10.24 0.77
CA LEU A 132 10.61 11.18 1.84
C LEU A 132 9.38 10.74 2.64
N ALA A 133 8.62 9.77 2.16
CA ALA A 133 7.62 9.09 2.97
C ALA A 133 8.25 8.27 4.12
N PHE A 134 9.57 8.03 4.14
CA PHE A 134 10.28 7.27 5.17
C PHE A 134 9.59 5.95 5.57
N SER A 135 9.09 5.22 4.58
CA SER A 135 8.57 3.87 4.76
C SER A 135 9.64 2.83 4.47
N THR A 136 9.96 2.01 5.47
CA THR A 136 10.89 0.88 5.34
C THR A 136 10.47 -0.07 4.21
N THR A 137 9.18 -0.35 4.08
CA THR A 137 8.66 -1.22 3.01
C THR A 137 8.89 -0.62 1.63
N ALA A 138 8.55 0.65 1.42
CA ALA A 138 8.80 1.31 0.15
C ALA A 138 10.30 1.32 -0.17
N TRP A 139 11.15 1.61 0.81
CA TRP A 139 12.61 1.60 0.63
C TRP A 139 13.14 0.22 0.24
N LEU A 140 12.75 -0.84 0.95
CA LEU A 140 13.18 -2.20 0.64
C LEU A 140 12.78 -2.61 -0.78
N ILE A 141 11.53 -2.35 -1.17
CA ILE A 141 11.06 -2.64 -2.53
C ILE A 141 11.84 -1.82 -3.55
N PHE A 142 12.15 -0.54 -3.25
CA PHE A 142 12.93 0.32 -4.14
C PHE A 142 14.36 -0.21 -4.34
N ILE A 143 15.03 -0.67 -3.28
CA ILE A 143 16.36 -1.30 -3.41
C ILE A 143 16.28 -2.54 -4.30
N VAL A 144 15.34 -3.43 -4.03
CA VAL A 144 15.17 -4.68 -4.81
C VAL A 144 14.91 -4.33 -6.27
N TYR A 145 14.09 -3.32 -6.54
CA TYR A 145 13.88 -2.78 -7.87
C TYR A 145 15.18 -2.28 -8.51
N LEU A 146 15.95 -1.43 -7.83
CA LEU A 146 17.22 -0.91 -8.34
C LEU A 146 18.27 -2.00 -8.55
N LEU A 147 18.36 -2.97 -7.63
CA LEU A 147 19.21 -4.16 -7.73
C LEU A 147 18.88 -4.97 -8.98
N SER A 148 17.60 -5.22 -9.22
CA SER A 148 17.14 -5.99 -10.40
C SER A 148 17.52 -5.31 -11.72
N LYS A 149 17.65 -3.98 -11.73
CA LYS A 149 17.91 -3.20 -12.95
C LYS A 149 19.38 -2.80 -13.14
N HIS A 150 20.12 -2.60 -12.04
CA HIS A 150 21.41 -1.92 -12.05
C HIS A 150 22.47 -2.63 -11.21
N VAL A 151 22.44 -3.98 -11.14
CA VAL A 151 23.39 -4.77 -10.34
C VAL A 151 24.88 -4.46 -10.60
N ARG A 152 25.21 -3.77 -11.70
CA ARG A 152 26.57 -3.36 -12.10
C ARG A 152 26.84 -1.84 -12.03
N SER A 153 25.92 -1.01 -11.55
CA SER A 153 26.04 0.46 -11.56
C SER A 153 26.53 1.03 -10.22
N LEU A 154 27.32 2.11 -10.26
CA LEU A 154 27.75 2.92 -9.10
C LEU A 154 26.59 3.54 -8.28
N ILE A 155 25.37 3.56 -8.81
CA ILE A 155 24.18 3.99 -8.06
C ILE A 155 23.89 3.04 -6.89
N PHE A 156 24.18 1.74 -7.07
CA PHE A 156 23.95 0.72 -6.04
C PHE A 156 24.70 1.00 -4.73
N PRO A 157 26.04 1.18 -4.72
CA PRO A 157 26.77 1.45 -3.48
C PRO A 157 26.35 2.77 -2.82
N ILE A 158 25.89 3.78 -3.57
CA ILE A 158 25.42 5.05 -2.99
C ILE A 158 24.09 4.86 -2.23
N VAL A 159 23.12 4.16 -2.83
CA VAL A 159 21.84 3.86 -2.15
C VAL A 159 22.07 2.98 -0.92
N LEU A 160 22.94 1.97 -1.06
CA LEU A 160 23.32 1.11 0.06
C LEU A 160 24.04 1.89 1.17
N ALA A 161 24.93 2.83 0.82
CA ALA A 161 25.65 3.67 1.78
C ALA A 161 24.71 4.65 2.51
N LEU A 162 23.77 5.28 1.79
CA LEU A 162 22.76 6.15 2.41
C LEU A 162 21.91 5.36 3.41
N MET A 163 21.51 4.14 3.05
CA MET A 163 20.78 3.26 3.94
C MET A 163 21.60 2.76 5.12
N ALA A 164 22.86 2.36 4.89
CA ALA A 164 23.77 2.01 5.96
C ALA A 164 23.93 3.20 6.93
N GLY A 165 24.02 4.42 6.40
CA GLY A 165 24.01 5.65 7.20
C GLY A 165 22.75 5.76 8.06
N VAL A 166 21.55 5.59 7.47
CA VAL A 166 20.29 5.61 8.23
C VAL A 166 20.24 4.47 9.27
N ILE A 167 20.60 3.25 8.89
CA ILE A 167 20.59 2.06 9.76
C ILE A 167 21.55 2.22 10.93
N ILE A 168 22.77 2.70 10.69
CA ILE A 168 23.78 2.90 11.72
C ILE A 168 23.35 3.99 12.70
N TYR A 169 22.75 5.08 12.20
CA TYR A 169 22.41 6.23 13.02
C TYR A 169 21.08 6.08 13.78
N VAL A 170 20.18 5.24 13.28
CA VAL A 170 18.88 4.96 13.92
C VAL A 170 19.08 3.79 14.89
N SER A 171 19.38 4.11 16.16
CA SER A 171 19.57 3.13 17.25
C SER A 171 18.38 2.15 17.38
N THR A 172 17.17 2.61 17.07
CA THR A 172 15.95 1.81 17.03
C THR A 172 15.88 0.81 15.88
N PHE A 173 16.74 0.90 14.87
CA PHE A 173 16.83 -0.12 13.83
C PHE A 173 17.53 -1.38 14.35
N TRP A 174 18.62 -1.23 15.10
CA TRP A 174 19.33 -2.36 15.70
C TRP A 174 18.46 -3.11 16.71
N SER A 175 17.65 -2.39 17.49
CA SER A 175 16.68 -3.03 18.40
C SER A 175 15.57 -3.80 17.67
N ARG A 176 15.32 -3.51 16.38
CA ARG A 176 14.38 -4.27 15.53
C ARG A 176 15.03 -5.46 14.81
N LEU A 177 16.35 -5.58 14.87
CA LEU A 177 17.09 -6.73 14.35
C LEU A 177 17.50 -7.72 15.43
N THR A 178 17.19 -7.44 16.70
CA THR A 178 17.46 -8.38 17.78
C THR A 178 16.58 -9.61 17.64
N TRP A 179 17.10 -10.75 18.09
CA TRP A 179 16.35 -12.01 18.03
C TRP A 179 15.07 -11.92 18.87
N GLU A 180 15.12 -11.19 19.99
CA GLU A 180 13.97 -10.95 20.87
C GLU A 180 12.85 -10.17 20.17
N TYR A 181 13.19 -9.16 19.37
CA TYR A 181 12.19 -8.44 18.59
C TYR A 181 11.62 -9.30 17.48
N ILE A 182 12.47 -10.05 16.75
CA ILE A 182 12.03 -10.95 15.68
C ILE A 182 11.10 -12.03 16.23
N SER A 183 11.43 -12.63 17.38
CA SER A 183 10.57 -13.63 18.03
C SER A 183 9.26 -13.02 18.49
N ALA A 184 9.28 -11.83 19.11
CA ALA A 184 8.07 -11.12 19.52
C ALA A 184 7.16 -10.77 18.33
N VAL A 185 7.73 -10.29 17.22
CA VAL A 185 6.97 -10.03 15.98
C VAL A 185 6.39 -11.31 15.40
N TYR A 186 7.18 -12.40 15.38
CA TYR A 186 6.71 -13.69 14.91
C TYR A 186 5.54 -14.21 15.75
N GLU A 187 5.66 -14.22 17.07
CA GLU A 187 4.61 -14.65 17.99
C GLU A 187 3.35 -13.81 17.85
N PHE A 188 3.50 -12.48 17.79
CA PHE A 188 2.39 -11.56 17.56
C PHE A 188 1.67 -11.85 16.24
N LYS A 189 2.42 -12.05 15.14
CA LYS A 189 1.84 -12.36 13.83
C LYS A 189 1.23 -13.75 13.76
N ALA A 190 1.82 -14.75 14.40
CA ALA A 190 1.27 -16.09 14.48
C ALA A 190 -0.06 -16.10 15.26
N ASP A 191 -0.13 -15.38 16.37
CA ASP A 191 -1.36 -15.20 17.15
C ASP A 191 -2.43 -14.42 16.36
N GLU A 192 -2.05 -13.34 15.66
CA GLU A 192 -2.94 -12.61 14.76
C GLU A 192 -3.53 -13.53 13.67
N ILE A 193 -2.71 -14.38 13.04
CA ILE A 193 -3.18 -15.38 12.07
C ILE A 193 -4.10 -16.40 12.74
N ALA A 194 -3.73 -16.95 13.89
CA ALA A 194 -4.50 -17.98 14.58
C ALA A 194 -5.89 -17.47 15.00
N LYS A 195 -5.96 -16.27 15.59
CA LYS A 195 -7.21 -15.59 15.95
C LYS A 195 -8.08 -15.37 14.73
N ASN A 196 -7.50 -14.82 13.66
CA ASN A 196 -8.21 -14.58 12.41
C ASN A 196 -8.73 -15.87 11.76
N MET A 197 -7.91 -16.93 11.73
CA MET A 197 -8.34 -18.23 11.21
C MET A 197 -9.46 -18.86 12.03
N SER A 198 -9.51 -18.63 13.35
CA SER A 198 -10.60 -19.13 14.20
C SER A 198 -11.98 -18.61 13.76
N HIS A 199 -12.06 -17.38 13.25
CA HIS A 199 -13.30 -16.81 12.70
C HIS A 199 -13.77 -17.50 11.41
N LEU A 200 -12.84 -18.09 10.65
CA LEU A 200 -13.17 -18.83 9.43
C LEU A 200 -13.58 -20.28 9.70
N TYR A 201 -13.10 -20.89 10.78
CA TYR A 201 -13.43 -22.28 11.11
C TYR A 201 -14.82 -22.46 11.72
N ALA A 202 -15.52 -21.37 12.09
CA ALA A 202 -16.88 -21.42 12.60
C ALA A 202 -17.89 -22.00 11.58
N ASP A 203 -17.65 -21.83 10.27
CA ASP A 203 -18.47 -22.38 9.20
C ASP A 203 -17.58 -22.78 8.01
N ARG A 204 -17.76 -23.99 7.46
CA ARG A 204 -17.00 -24.47 6.30
C ARG A 204 -17.18 -23.58 5.08
N LEU A 205 -18.32 -22.91 4.93
CA LEU A 205 -18.54 -21.95 3.84
C LEU A 205 -17.74 -20.65 4.02
N SER A 206 -17.42 -20.27 5.26
CA SER A 206 -16.60 -19.10 5.55
C SER A 206 -15.17 -19.24 5.02
N LEU A 207 -14.61 -20.45 4.92
CA LEU A 207 -13.32 -20.66 4.25
C LEU A 207 -13.37 -20.26 2.76
N PHE A 208 -14.48 -20.56 2.07
CA PHE A 208 -14.62 -20.28 0.64
C PHE A 208 -15.00 -18.82 0.37
N PHE A 209 -15.95 -18.28 1.14
CA PHE A 209 -16.54 -16.97 0.87
C PHE A 209 -16.13 -15.87 1.85
N GLY A 210 -15.33 -16.21 2.86
CA GLY A 210 -14.98 -15.33 3.96
C GLY A 210 -16.10 -15.22 5.00
N THR A 211 -15.84 -14.48 6.07
CA THR A 211 -16.77 -14.20 7.16
C THR A 211 -17.17 -12.72 7.19
N SER A 212 -18.39 -12.45 7.66
CA SER A 212 -18.87 -11.11 8.02
C SER A 212 -18.61 -10.77 9.49
N TYR A 213 -18.27 -11.78 10.29
CA TYR A 213 -18.07 -11.69 11.74
C TYR A 213 -16.67 -11.18 12.06
N VAL A 214 -16.41 -9.91 11.75
CA VAL A 214 -15.16 -9.24 12.11
C VAL A 214 -15.51 -7.95 12.83
N GLU A 215 -15.35 -7.97 14.16
CA GLU A 215 -15.50 -6.78 14.97
C GLU A 215 -14.30 -5.86 14.72
N SER A 216 -14.57 -4.70 14.10
CA SER A 216 -13.60 -3.63 13.96
C SER A 216 -13.34 -3.00 15.34
N GLU A 217 -12.07 -2.78 15.68
CA GLU A 217 -11.66 -2.02 16.87
C GLU A 217 -11.95 -0.51 16.74
N SER A 218 -12.30 -0.03 15.54
CA SER A 218 -12.64 1.38 15.34
C SER A 218 -13.99 1.70 15.98
N ASN A 219 -13.96 2.62 16.95
CA ASN A 219 -15.15 3.16 17.59
C ASN A 219 -16.06 3.94 16.63
N GLU A 220 -15.51 4.47 15.54
CA GLU A 220 -16.24 5.27 14.54
C GLU A 220 -17.06 4.39 13.60
N VAL A 221 -16.62 3.15 13.37
CA VAL A 221 -17.33 2.19 12.52
C VAL A 221 -17.28 0.80 13.16
N LYS A 222 -18.01 0.65 14.27
CA LYS A 222 -18.14 -0.62 14.99
C LYS A 222 -18.69 -1.70 14.04
N GLY A 223 -17.96 -2.79 13.90
CA GLY A 223 -18.34 -3.93 13.04
C GLY A 223 -18.13 -3.73 11.53
N TYR A 224 -17.74 -2.54 11.05
CA TYR A 224 -17.47 -2.30 9.62
C TYR A 224 -16.15 -1.57 9.41
N GLY A 225 -15.05 -2.29 9.23
CA GLY A 225 -13.77 -1.66 8.95
C GLY A 225 -12.72 -2.69 8.63
N MET A 226 -11.57 -2.27 8.09
CA MET A 226 -10.40 -3.14 8.10
C MET A 226 -10.05 -3.44 9.56
N LEU A 227 -9.62 -4.68 9.86
CA LEU A 227 -8.72 -4.84 11.00
C LEU A 227 -7.46 -4.07 10.58
N VAL A 228 -7.32 -2.82 11.01
CA VAL A 228 -6.24 -1.92 10.56
C VAL A 228 -4.93 -2.38 11.22
N GLY A 229 -4.48 -3.58 10.83
CA GLY A 229 -3.22 -4.20 11.24
C GLY A 229 -2.28 -4.30 10.05
N ASP A 230 -1.02 -4.65 10.33
CA ASP A 230 0.05 -4.72 9.33
C ASP A 230 -0.04 -5.96 8.40
N PHE A 231 -1.24 -6.51 8.15
CA PHE A 231 -1.45 -7.68 7.30
C PHE A 231 -2.76 -7.63 6.47
N SER A 232 -2.82 -6.71 5.51
CA SER A 232 -4.06 -6.42 4.78
C SER A 232 -4.55 -7.54 3.85
N TYR A 233 -3.67 -8.42 3.35
CA TYR A 233 -4.13 -9.62 2.63
C TYR A 233 -4.82 -10.63 3.53
N LEU A 234 -4.44 -10.73 4.81
CA LEU A 234 -5.13 -11.59 5.76
C LEU A 234 -6.55 -11.07 5.97
N ASP A 235 -6.72 -9.76 6.20
CA ASP A 235 -8.05 -9.13 6.32
C ASP A 235 -8.89 -9.28 5.03
N PHE A 236 -8.27 -9.14 3.85
CA PHE A 236 -8.93 -9.44 2.58
C PHE A 236 -9.37 -10.91 2.49
N TYR A 237 -8.50 -11.86 2.84
CA TYR A 237 -8.80 -13.28 2.85
C TYR A 237 -9.91 -13.61 3.85
N LEU A 238 -9.88 -13.05 5.06
CA LEU A 238 -10.93 -13.25 6.06
C LEU A 238 -12.28 -12.83 5.52
N ARG A 239 -12.35 -11.69 4.83
CA ARG A 239 -13.62 -11.14 4.36
C ARG A 239 -14.07 -11.70 3.03
N ASN A 240 -13.22 -12.30 2.22
CA ASN A 240 -13.60 -12.73 0.86
C ASN A 240 -13.35 -14.22 0.61
N GLY A 241 -12.69 -14.92 1.54
CA GLY A 241 -12.33 -16.31 1.48
C GLY A 241 -11.38 -16.64 0.32
N VAL A 242 -11.19 -17.95 0.10
CA VAL A 242 -10.36 -18.45 -1.01
C VAL A 242 -10.89 -17.98 -2.36
N VAL A 243 -12.22 -17.91 -2.54
CA VAL A 243 -12.83 -17.51 -3.83
C VAL A 243 -12.47 -16.07 -4.16
N GLY A 244 -12.55 -15.15 -3.20
CA GLY A 244 -12.15 -13.76 -3.41
C GLY A 244 -10.68 -13.62 -3.78
N VAL A 245 -9.80 -14.36 -3.11
CA VAL A 245 -8.36 -14.38 -3.41
C VAL A 245 -8.10 -14.88 -4.83
N ILE A 246 -8.73 -15.98 -5.23
CA ILE A 246 -8.60 -16.53 -6.59
C ILE A 246 -9.07 -15.50 -7.63
N ILE A 247 -10.23 -14.87 -7.41
CA ILE A 247 -10.76 -13.86 -8.34
C ILE A 247 -9.81 -12.66 -8.44
N PHE A 248 -9.28 -12.16 -7.33
CA PHE A 248 -8.32 -11.05 -7.32
C PHE A 248 -7.05 -11.40 -8.10
N ILE A 249 -6.49 -12.60 -7.87
CA ILE A 249 -5.32 -13.10 -8.60
C ILE A 249 -5.64 -13.23 -10.09
N MET A 250 -6.75 -13.86 -10.45
CA MET A 250 -7.16 -14.05 -11.86
C MET A 250 -7.30 -12.71 -12.59
N ILE A 251 -7.96 -11.73 -11.98
CA ILE A 251 -8.13 -10.39 -12.56
C ILE A 251 -6.78 -9.70 -12.74
N SER A 252 -5.90 -9.81 -11.74
CA SER A 252 -4.55 -9.23 -11.80
C SER A 252 -3.74 -9.87 -12.93
N LEU A 253 -3.64 -11.20 -12.93
CA LEU A 253 -2.90 -11.98 -13.94
C LEU A 253 -3.43 -11.78 -15.36
N ALA A 254 -4.75 -11.71 -15.54
CA ALA A 254 -5.37 -11.51 -16.85
C ALA A 254 -5.07 -10.14 -17.49
N ASN A 255 -4.56 -9.19 -16.72
CA ASN A 255 -4.25 -7.83 -17.17
C ASN A 255 -2.77 -7.46 -17.05
N ILE A 256 -1.95 -8.35 -16.52
CA ILE A 256 -0.49 -8.19 -16.48
C ILE A 256 0.07 -8.30 -17.90
N ASN A 257 0.98 -7.39 -18.23
CA ASN A 257 1.79 -7.38 -19.43
C ASN A 257 3.18 -6.80 -19.12
N ARG A 258 4.08 -6.80 -20.11
CA ARG A 258 5.46 -6.35 -19.92
C ARG A 258 5.63 -4.89 -19.45
N TYR A 259 4.64 -4.03 -19.70
CA TYR A 259 4.70 -2.61 -19.38
C TYR A 259 4.22 -2.30 -17.96
N ASN A 260 3.23 -3.04 -17.47
CA ASN A 260 2.67 -2.84 -16.14
C ASN A 260 3.18 -3.84 -15.08
N LEU A 261 3.79 -4.96 -15.48
CA LEU A 261 4.24 -6.00 -14.55
C LEU A 261 5.11 -5.46 -13.40
N PRO A 262 6.18 -4.66 -13.63
CA PRO A 262 7.03 -4.19 -12.53
C PRO A 262 6.26 -3.33 -11.53
N ILE A 263 5.28 -2.56 -12.01
CA ILE A 263 4.46 -1.65 -11.20
C ILE A 263 3.48 -2.45 -10.35
N LEU A 264 2.79 -3.43 -10.96
CA LEU A 264 1.85 -4.29 -10.27
C LEU A 264 2.53 -5.16 -9.23
N VAL A 265 3.77 -5.62 -9.48
CA VAL A 265 4.59 -6.33 -8.48
C VAL A 265 4.86 -5.44 -7.26
N VAL A 266 5.25 -4.17 -7.45
CA VAL A 266 5.45 -3.22 -6.34
C VAL A 266 4.17 -3.07 -5.51
N LEU A 267 3.03 -2.87 -6.16
CA LEU A 267 1.74 -2.70 -5.49
C LEU A 267 1.30 -3.96 -4.74
N ILE A 268 1.44 -5.14 -5.36
CA ILE A 268 1.07 -6.42 -4.77
C ILE A 268 1.96 -6.72 -3.56
N ILE A 269 3.28 -6.55 -3.67
CA ILE A 269 4.21 -6.78 -2.54
C ILE A 269 3.95 -5.78 -1.42
N GLY A 270 3.79 -4.49 -1.73
CA GLY A 270 3.49 -3.49 -0.73
C GLY A 270 2.17 -3.74 0.01
N THR A 271 1.21 -4.37 -0.66
CA THR A 271 -0.10 -4.73 -0.06
C THR A 271 -0.01 -5.85 0.97
N PHE A 272 1.08 -6.63 1.00
CA PHE A 272 1.27 -7.64 2.05
C PHE A 272 1.38 -7.03 3.43
N HIS A 273 2.06 -5.89 3.55
CA HIS A 273 2.34 -5.28 4.85
C HIS A 273 1.35 -4.17 5.23
N TYR A 274 0.84 -3.42 4.25
CA TYR A 274 -0.16 -2.38 4.49
C TYR A 274 -1.26 -2.47 3.44
N HIS A 275 -2.36 -1.76 3.62
CA HIS A 275 -3.51 -1.79 2.73
C HIS A 275 -3.27 -0.96 1.46
N VAL A 276 -2.10 -1.10 0.81
CA VAL A 276 -1.68 -0.25 -0.31
C VAL A 276 -2.72 -0.27 -1.43
N ILE A 277 -3.00 -1.44 -2.03
CA ILE A 277 -4.02 -1.56 -3.09
C ILE A 277 -5.43 -1.27 -2.56
N PHE A 278 -5.73 -1.63 -1.31
CA PHE A 278 -7.07 -1.48 -0.74
C PHE A 278 -7.39 -0.07 -0.22
N SER A 279 -6.38 0.80 -0.10
CA SER A 279 -6.57 2.24 0.15
C SER A 279 -7.30 2.89 -1.02
N PHE A 280 -8.09 3.92 -0.77
CA PHE A 280 -8.80 4.65 -1.83
C PHE A 280 -7.87 5.11 -2.98
N PRO A 281 -6.75 5.82 -2.75
CA PRO A 281 -5.83 6.18 -3.83
C PRO A 281 -5.16 4.96 -4.47
N GLY A 282 -4.89 3.91 -3.70
CA GLY A 282 -4.30 2.69 -4.23
C GLY A 282 -5.22 1.93 -5.17
N GLN A 283 -6.53 1.90 -4.90
CA GLN A 283 -7.51 1.30 -5.79
C GLN A 283 -7.56 2.03 -7.14
N ILE A 284 -7.47 3.36 -7.13
CA ILE A 284 -7.41 4.18 -8.35
C ILE A 284 -6.12 3.88 -9.13
N ILE A 285 -4.96 3.93 -8.46
CA ILE A 285 -3.66 3.73 -9.09
C ILE A 285 -3.52 2.30 -9.63
N PHE A 286 -3.91 1.29 -8.85
CA PHE A 286 -3.91 -0.12 -9.26
C PHE A 286 -4.80 -0.35 -10.48
N ALA A 287 -6.04 0.18 -10.45
CA ALA A 287 -6.96 0.10 -11.57
C ALA A 287 -6.40 0.74 -12.84
N TYR A 288 -5.79 1.93 -12.74
CA TYR A 288 -5.15 2.60 -13.87
C TYR A 288 -4.06 1.71 -14.48
N PHE A 289 -3.15 1.16 -13.68
CA PHE A 289 -2.06 0.32 -14.19
C PHE A 289 -2.54 -1.01 -14.79
N LEU A 290 -3.66 -1.57 -14.31
CA LEU A 290 -4.29 -2.73 -14.95
C LEU A 290 -4.85 -2.42 -16.35
N THR A 291 -5.12 -1.15 -16.67
CA THR A 291 -5.65 -0.76 -17.99
C THR A 291 -4.60 -0.44 -19.03
N ILE A 292 -3.34 -0.25 -18.66
CA ILE A 292 -2.25 0.02 -19.61
C ILE A 292 -2.06 -1.18 -20.54
N ARG A 293 -2.30 -1.00 -21.85
CA ARG A 293 -2.11 -2.01 -22.89
C ARG A 293 -1.11 -1.56 -23.95
N THR A 294 -0.59 -2.53 -24.70
CA THR A 294 0.42 -2.32 -25.75
C THR A 294 -0.06 -1.45 -26.92
N GLU A 295 -1.38 -1.34 -27.12
CA GLU A 295 -1.98 -0.60 -28.25
C GLU A 295 -2.20 0.90 -27.97
N ASP A 296 -1.92 1.39 -26.76
CA ASP A 296 -2.17 2.78 -26.37
C ASP A 296 -0.94 3.72 -26.49
N ASN A 297 0.19 3.22 -27.01
CA ASN A 297 1.38 4.01 -27.36
C ASN A 297 1.53 4.17 -28.87
#